data_AF-A0A935W191-F1
#
_entry.id   AF-A0A935W191-F1
#
_cell.length_a   1.000
_cell.length_b   1.000
_cell.length_c   1.000
_cell.angle_alpha   90.00
_cell.angle_beta   90.00
_cell.angle_gamma   90.00
#
_symmetry.space_group_name_H-M   'P 1'
#
loop_
_entity.id
_entity.type
_entity.pdbx_description
1 polymer ?
#
loop_
_entity_poly.entity_id
_entity_poly.type
_entity_poly.pdbx_seq_one_letter_code
_entity_poly.pdbx_strand_id
1 'polypeptide(L)'
;ALMMSFVALGCGFVDFEDVSDIPEFSDLMGREFVSMRETHLYGVSLDRDYAPHVDKFEILPVSIAGPEVVSSETLPPGTKITVVSVLRCTNCWLDLEERIEVEVKFDPPRLQEEAKVRINLEHLRGDEAAFQAVKLELR
;
A
#
# COMPACT_ATOMS: atom_id res chain seq x y z
N ALA A 1 -38.82 1.70 27.49
CA ALA A 1 -37.36 1.52 27.57
C ALA A 1 -36.80 1.76 26.18
N LEU A 2 -35.88 2.71 26.02
CA LEU A 2 -35.23 3.04 24.75
C LEU A 2 -34.47 1.79 24.23
N MET A 3 -34.85 1.27 23.06
CA MET A 3 -33.97 0.41 22.27
C MET A 3 -32.89 1.31 21.68
N MET A 4 -31.76 1.36 22.38
CA MET A 4 -30.54 2.02 21.91
C MET A 4 -29.93 1.10 20.85
N SER A 5 -30.35 1.29 19.60
CA SER A 5 -29.74 0.62 18.45
C SER A 5 -28.28 1.04 18.36
N PHE A 6 -27.39 0.12 18.75
CA PHE A 6 -26.00 0.14 18.33
C PHE A 6 -25.99 0.01 16.81
N VAL A 7 -25.84 1.12 16.11
CA VAL A 7 -25.38 1.06 14.73
C VAL A 7 -23.95 0.55 14.83
N ALA A 8 -23.77 -0.75 14.58
CA ALA A 8 -22.48 -1.28 14.22
C ALA A 8 -22.06 -0.51 12.96
N LEU A 9 -21.29 0.55 13.13
CA LEU A 9 -20.41 1.08 12.11
C LEU A 9 -19.39 -0.04 11.87
N GLY A 10 -19.80 -1.06 11.13
CA GLY A 10 -18.86 -2.01 10.56
C GLY A 10 -17.88 -1.17 9.79
N CYS A 11 -16.59 -1.25 10.15
CA CYS A 11 -15.51 -0.80 9.29
C CYS A 11 -15.78 -1.42 7.91
N GLY A 12 -16.30 -0.60 7.00
CA GLY A 12 -16.65 -1.01 5.66
C GLY A 12 -15.42 -1.51 4.95
N PHE A 13 -15.62 -2.36 3.94
CA PHE A 13 -14.54 -2.64 3.00
C PHE A 13 -14.05 -1.31 2.42
N VAL A 14 -12.75 -1.08 2.47
CA VAL A 14 -12.15 0.14 1.96
C VAL A 14 -12.17 0.10 0.44
N ASP A 15 -12.80 1.10 -0.17
CA ASP A 15 -12.90 1.25 -1.62
C ASP A 15 -11.86 2.25 -2.11
N PHE A 16 -11.27 1.95 -3.27
CA PHE A 16 -10.26 2.80 -3.90
C PHE A 16 -10.64 3.10 -5.35
N GLU A 17 -10.43 4.34 -5.76
CA GLU A 17 -10.48 4.76 -7.16
C GLU A 17 -9.07 5.00 -7.71
N ASP A 18 -8.87 4.70 -8.99
CA ASP A 18 -7.62 5.01 -9.69
C ASP A 18 -7.59 6.50 -10.05
N VAL A 19 -6.59 7.20 -9.55
CA VAL A 19 -6.38 8.64 -9.75
C VAL A 19 -5.06 8.94 -10.47
N SER A 20 -4.47 7.94 -11.13
CA SER A 20 -3.17 8.04 -11.81
C SER A 20 -3.10 9.18 -12.84
N ASP A 21 -4.23 9.51 -13.47
CA ASP A 21 -4.32 10.55 -14.51
C ASP A 21 -4.54 11.97 -13.95
N ILE A 22 -4.69 12.14 -12.64
CA ILE A 22 -4.84 13.47 -12.03
C ILE A 22 -3.48 14.18 -12.05
N PRO A 23 -3.39 15.45 -12.50
CA PRO A 23 -2.12 16.18 -12.63
C PRO A 23 -1.22 16.18 -11.39
N GLU A 24 -1.82 16.18 -10.20
CA GLU A 24 -1.12 16.11 -8.90
C GLU A 24 -0.24 14.86 -8.74
N PHE A 25 -0.62 13.73 -9.34
CA PHE A 25 0.10 12.45 -9.22
C PHE A 25 0.88 12.08 -10.48
N SER A 26 0.82 12.91 -11.53
CA SER A 26 1.48 12.64 -12.81
C SER A 26 2.99 12.41 -12.69
N ASP A 27 3.64 12.98 -11.68
CA ASP A 27 5.08 12.83 -11.42
C ASP A 27 5.47 11.54 -10.68
N LEU A 28 4.48 10.76 -10.21
CA LEU A 28 4.69 9.46 -9.59
C LEU A 28 4.73 8.34 -10.62
N MET A 29 3.95 8.44 -11.69
CA MET A 29 3.78 7.35 -12.64
C MET A 29 5.11 6.98 -13.31
N GLY A 30 5.45 5.69 -13.26
CA GLY A 30 6.71 5.17 -13.78
C GLY A 30 7.96 5.56 -12.98
N ARG A 31 7.80 6.26 -11.86
CA ARG A 31 8.93 6.67 -11.03
C ARG A 31 9.49 5.48 -10.27
N GLU A 32 10.81 5.39 -10.28
CA GLU A 32 11.56 4.36 -9.57
C GLU A 32 11.94 4.82 -8.17
N PHE A 33 11.85 3.90 -7.23
CA PHE A 33 12.24 4.10 -5.85
C PHE A 33 13.10 2.94 -5.35
N VAL A 34 14.00 3.23 -4.41
CA VAL A 34 14.85 2.24 -3.75
C VAL A 34 14.66 2.32 -2.23
N SER A 35 14.50 1.18 -1.57
CA SER A 35 14.40 1.13 -0.10
C SER A 35 15.72 1.52 0.54
N MET A 36 15.68 2.43 1.50
CA MET A 36 16.87 2.90 2.23
C MET A 36 17.12 2.09 3.51
N ARG A 37 16.11 1.37 3.96
CA ARG A 37 16.10 0.53 5.15
C ARG A 37 15.36 -0.77 4.86
N GLU A 38 15.43 -1.68 5.81
CA GLU A 38 14.59 -2.88 5.81
C GLU A 38 13.11 -2.48 5.81
N THR A 39 12.31 -3.20 5.03
CA THR A 39 10.85 -3.06 4.97
C THR A 39 10.23 -4.45 4.96
N HIS A 40 8.91 -4.54 5.11
CA HIS A 40 8.20 -5.82 5.17
C HIS A 40 7.11 -5.84 4.11
N LEU A 41 7.03 -6.95 3.38
CA LEU A 41 5.97 -7.27 2.43
C LEU A 41 4.98 -8.22 3.10
N TYR A 42 3.74 -7.78 3.28
CA TYR A 42 2.67 -8.55 3.90
C TYR A 42 1.66 -8.99 2.85
N GLY A 43 1.38 -10.28 2.78
CA GLY A 43 0.20 -10.80 2.07
C GLY A 43 -0.99 -10.72 3.02
N VAL A 44 -2.00 -9.95 2.64
CA VAL A 44 -3.16 -9.62 3.49
C VAL A 44 -4.43 -10.21 2.88
N SER A 45 -5.23 -10.83 3.74
CA SER A 45 -6.62 -11.25 3.45
C SER A 45 -7.57 -10.13 3.85
N LEU A 46 -8.42 -9.72 2.92
CA LEU A 46 -9.52 -8.79 3.17
C LEU A 46 -10.82 -9.53 3.50
N ASP A 47 -10.81 -10.87 3.45
CA ASP A 47 -11.95 -11.69 3.82
C ASP A 47 -12.36 -11.47 5.28
N ARG A 48 -13.68 -11.34 5.51
CA ARG A 48 -14.23 -11.05 6.84
C ARG A 48 -13.96 -12.16 7.86
N ASP A 49 -13.80 -13.39 7.39
CA ASP A 49 -13.53 -14.56 8.20
C ASP A 49 -12.03 -14.94 8.17
N TYR A 50 -11.18 -14.05 7.65
CA TYR A 50 -9.73 -14.22 7.54
C TYR A 50 -9.34 -15.50 6.79
N ALA A 51 -10.07 -15.79 5.70
CA ALA A 51 -9.76 -16.93 4.85
C ALA A 51 -8.28 -16.91 4.41
N PRO A 52 -7.60 -18.06 4.31
CA PRO A 52 -6.15 -18.15 4.10
C PRO A 52 -5.75 -17.96 2.63
N HIS A 53 -6.17 -16.85 2.03
CA HIS A 53 -5.78 -16.41 0.70
C HIS A 53 -5.31 -14.96 0.74
N VAL A 54 -4.43 -14.59 -0.18
CA VAL A 54 -3.89 -13.23 -0.27
C VAL A 54 -4.72 -12.46 -1.28
N ASP A 55 -5.40 -11.40 -0.82
CA ASP A 55 -6.13 -10.47 -1.68
C ASP A 55 -5.23 -9.35 -2.20
N LYS A 56 -4.29 -8.90 -1.38
CA LYS A 56 -3.31 -7.87 -1.71
C LYS A 56 -1.98 -8.09 -1.01
N PHE A 57 -0.93 -7.51 -1.57
CA PHE A 57 0.34 -7.34 -0.87
C PHE A 57 0.51 -5.89 -0.42
N GLU A 58 1.04 -5.69 0.78
CA GLU A 58 1.27 -4.37 1.37
C GLU A 58 2.71 -4.24 1.87
N ILE A 59 3.39 -3.16 1.49
CA ILE A 59 4.74 -2.85 1.97
C ILE A 59 4.66 -1.86 3.12
N LEU A 60 5.26 -2.22 4.26
CA LEU A 60 5.32 -1.39 5.47
C LEU A 60 6.76 -1.27 6.00
N PRO A 61 7.13 -0.13 6.60
CA PRO A 61 8.44 0.06 7.23
C PRO A 61 8.54 -0.54 8.63
N VAL A 62 7.42 -1.05 9.16
CA VAL A 62 7.31 -1.63 10.50
C VAL A 62 6.75 -3.03 10.44
N SER A 63 7.05 -3.80 11.47
CA SER A 63 6.49 -5.14 11.59
C SER A 63 5.07 -5.10 12.16
N ILE A 64 4.13 -5.78 11.51
CA ILE A 64 2.76 -5.94 11.97
C ILE A 64 2.42 -7.42 12.22
N ALA A 65 1.46 -7.64 13.12
CA ALA A 65 0.87 -8.94 13.38
C ALA A 65 -0.63 -8.76 13.60
N GLY A 66 -1.43 -9.35 12.72
CA GLY A 66 -2.88 -9.32 12.77
C GLY A 66 -3.46 -10.57 12.09
N PRO A 67 -4.72 -10.93 12.41
CA PRO A 67 -5.39 -12.10 11.81
C PRO A 67 -5.51 -12.01 10.28
N GLU A 68 -5.45 -10.81 9.71
CA GLU A 68 -5.45 -10.53 8.28
C GLU A 68 -4.14 -10.90 7.58
N VAL A 69 -3.04 -11.06 8.32
CA VAL A 69 -1.71 -11.35 7.73
C VAL A 69 -1.60 -12.85 7.43
N VAL A 70 -1.62 -13.19 6.14
CA VAL A 70 -1.49 -14.56 5.63
C VAL A 70 -0.04 -14.95 5.39
N SER A 71 0.79 -14.00 4.96
CA SER A 71 2.22 -14.21 4.73
C SER A 71 3.01 -12.94 5.02
N SER A 72 4.29 -13.09 5.38
CA SER A 72 5.20 -11.97 5.61
C SER A 72 6.57 -12.32 5.04
N GLU A 73 7.18 -11.34 4.37
CA GLU A 73 8.55 -11.39 3.86
C GLU A 73 9.28 -10.11 4.26
N THR A 74 10.54 -10.23 4.70
CA THR A 74 11.41 -9.07 4.90
C THR A 74 12.10 -8.69 3.60
N LEU A 75 11.93 -7.44 3.17
CA LEU A 75 12.60 -6.85 2.03
C LEU A 75 13.88 -6.14 2.48
N PRO A 76 15.05 -6.53 1.96
CA PRO A 76 16.31 -5.89 2.34
C PRO A 76 16.38 -4.44 1.84
N PRO A 77 17.25 -3.60 2.45
CA PRO A 77 17.64 -2.32 1.86
C PRO A 77 18.15 -2.50 0.42
N GLY A 78 17.89 -1.53 -0.44
CA GLY A 78 18.24 -1.60 -1.87
C GLY A 78 17.18 -2.26 -2.74
N THR A 79 16.03 -2.64 -2.18
CA THR A 79 14.90 -3.17 -2.96
C THR A 79 14.33 -2.08 -3.85
N LYS A 80 14.25 -2.34 -5.15
CA LYS A 80 13.72 -1.38 -6.13
C LYS A 80 12.27 -1.67 -6.46
N ILE A 81 11.51 -0.60 -6.57
CA ILE A 81 10.10 -0.62 -6.96
C ILE A 81 9.83 0.47 -7.99
N THR A 82 8.85 0.25 -8.86
CA THR A 82 8.36 1.24 -9.82
C THR A 82 6.87 1.44 -9.62
N VAL A 83 6.42 2.70 -9.53
CA VAL A 83 5.00 3.03 -9.42
C VAL A 83 4.28 2.77 -10.75
N VAL A 84 3.17 2.02 -10.69
CA VAL A 84 2.34 1.67 -11.84
C VAL A 84 0.93 2.23 -11.78
N SER A 85 0.42 2.56 -10.60
CA SER A 85 -0.84 3.31 -10.42
C SER A 85 -0.89 4.03 -9.08
N VAL A 86 -1.78 5.01 -8.98
CA VAL A 86 -2.07 5.76 -7.75
C VAL A 86 -3.55 5.59 -7.42
N LEU A 87 -3.83 5.20 -6.18
CA LEU A 87 -5.15 4.82 -5.69
C LEU A 87 -5.55 5.74 -4.55
N ARG A 88 -6.71 6.38 -4.67
CA ARG A 88 -7.29 7.22 -3.62
C ARG A 88 -8.43 6.46 -2.95
N CYS A 89 -8.45 6.46 -1.62
CA CYS A 89 -9.58 5.89 -0.89
C CYS A 89 -10.84 6.75 -1.06
N THR A 90 -11.97 6.13 -1.41
CA THR A 90 -13.24 6.86 -1.63
C THR A 90 -14.18 6.83 -0.43
N ASN A 91 -13.97 5.92 0.54
CA ASN A 91 -14.87 5.71 1.68
C ASN A 91 -14.17 5.74 3.05
N CYS A 92 -12.95 6.27 3.12
CA CYS A 92 -12.16 6.45 4.35
C CYS A 92 -12.51 7.74 5.09
N TRP A 93 -13.80 8.01 5.35
CA TRP A 93 -14.23 9.26 6.00
C TRP A 93 -13.81 9.38 7.48
N LEU A 94 -13.33 8.31 8.10
CA LEU A 94 -12.83 8.29 9.49
C LEU A 94 -11.34 8.59 9.58
N ASP A 95 -10.63 8.56 8.45
CA ASP A 95 -9.21 8.87 8.43
C ASP A 95 -9.04 10.39 8.60
N LEU A 96 -8.08 10.79 9.45
CA LEU A 96 -7.81 12.22 9.71
C LEU A 96 -7.20 12.91 8.48
N GLU A 97 -6.61 12.13 7.58
CA GLU A 97 -5.97 12.57 6.35
C GLU A 97 -6.42 11.70 5.17
N GLU A 98 -6.30 12.24 3.95
CA GLU A 98 -6.64 11.50 2.73
C GLU A 98 -5.68 10.30 2.55
N ARG A 99 -6.23 9.08 2.55
CA ARG A 99 -5.45 7.87 2.31
C ARG A 99 -5.18 7.68 0.82
N ILE A 100 -3.91 7.77 0.44
CA ILE A 100 -3.41 7.51 -0.91
C ILE A 100 -2.46 6.32 -0.87
N GLU A 101 -2.75 5.30 -1.66
CA GLU A 101 -1.88 4.15 -1.88
C GLU A 101 -1.32 4.22 -3.31
N VAL A 102 -0.13 3.67 -3.52
CA VAL A 102 0.37 3.44 -4.87
C VAL A 102 0.60 1.96 -5.10
N GLU A 103 0.24 1.50 -6.29
CA GLU A 103 0.56 0.15 -6.73
C GLU A 103 1.95 0.16 -7.36
N VAL A 104 2.74 -0.86 -7.07
CA VAL A 104 4.12 -0.96 -7.49
C VAL A 104 4.46 -2.33 -8.06
N LYS A 105 5.47 -2.36 -8.92
CA LYS A 105 6.14 -3.59 -9.37
C LYS A 105 7.57 -3.62 -8.85
N PHE A 106 8.14 -4.81 -8.70
CA PHE A 106 9.52 -4.96 -8.27
C PHE A 106 10.48 -4.94 -9.47
N ASP A 107 11.72 -4.50 -9.22
CA ASP A 107 12.83 -4.68 -10.16
C ASP A 107 14.03 -5.33 -9.43
N PRO A 108 14.36 -6.62 -9.69
CA PRO A 108 13.75 -7.50 -10.69
C PRO A 108 12.35 -8.00 -10.29
N PRO A 109 11.55 -8.50 -11.27
CA PRO A 109 10.23 -9.08 -11.02
C PRO A 109 10.22 -10.19 -9.98
N ARG A 110 9.17 -10.22 -9.15
CA ARG A 110 8.97 -11.24 -8.11
C ARG A 110 7.72 -12.07 -8.38
N LEU A 111 7.67 -13.29 -7.84
CA LEU A 111 6.53 -14.21 -8.00
C LEU A 111 5.21 -13.63 -7.45
N GLN A 112 5.29 -12.67 -6.52
CA GLN A 112 4.12 -11.99 -5.96
C GLN A 112 3.47 -10.99 -6.93
N GLU A 113 4.05 -10.74 -8.12
CA GLU A 113 3.54 -9.76 -9.10
C GLU A 113 2.20 -10.13 -9.76
N GLU A 114 1.73 -11.37 -9.65
CA GLU A 114 0.37 -11.71 -10.08
C GLU A 114 -0.70 -11.03 -9.19
N ALA A 115 -0.32 -10.60 -7.98
CA ALA A 115 -1.17 -9.86 -7.07
C ALA A 115 -0.69 -8.41 -6.91
N LYS A 116 -1.64 -7.51 -6.70
CA LYS A 116 -1.39 -6.06 -6.56
C LYS A 116 -0.57 -5.78 -5.30
N VAL A 117 0.64 -5.25 -5.48
CA VAL A 117 1.51 -4.81 -4.38
C VAL A 117 1.31 -3.32 -4.15
N ARG A 118 0.96 -2.94 -2.92
CA ARG A 118 0.64 -1.56 -2.56
C ARG A 118 1.53 -1.02 -1.45
N ILE A 119 1.70 0.29 -1.45
CA ILE A 119 2.39 1.04 -0.41
C ILE A 119 1.66 2.37 -0.17
N ASN A 120 1.51 2.80 1.09
CA ASN A 120 1.01 4.14 1.39
C ASN A 120 1.99 5.19 0.82
N LEU A 121 1.47 6.23 0.16
CA LEU A 121 2.27 7.29 -0.44
C LEU A 121 3.21 7.98 0.58
N GLU A 122 2.83 8.06 1.85
CA GLU A 122 3.67 8.62 2.94
C GLU A 122 4.98 7.84 3.15
N HIS A 123 5.02 6.56 2.80
CA HIS A 123 6.26 5.77 2.88
C HIS A 123 7.20 6.00 1.69
N LEU A 124 6.73 6.70 0.65
CA LEU A 124 7.52 7.12 -0.51
C LEU A 124 7.91 8.62 -0.47
N ARG A 125 7.23 9.43 0.35
CA ARG A 125 7.41 10.89 0.42
C ARG A 125 7.31 11.39 1.86
N GLY A 126 8.09 12.41 2.20
CA GLY A 126 8.02 13.05 3.53
C GLY A 126 8.94 12.41 4.56
N ASP A 127 8.68 12.69 5.83
CA ASP A 127 9.56 12.33 6.95
C ASP A 127 9.54 10.81 7.27
N GLU A 128 8.50 10.11 6.84
CA GLU A 128 8.34 8.66 7.03
C GLU A 128 8.90 7.82 5.88
N ALA A 129 9.46 8.48 4.86
CA ALA A 129 9.93 7.84 3.64
C ALA A 129 10.93 6.72 3.95
N ALA A 130 10.52 5.48 3.71
CA ALA A 130 11.40 4.31 3.74
C ALA A 130 12.11 4.11 2.39
N PHE A 131 11.61 4.77 1.36
CA PHE A 131 12.09 4.70 -0.01
C PHE A 131 12.58 6.07 -0.49
N GLN A 132 13.63 6.04 -1.31
CA GLN A 132 14.16 7.22 -1.98
C GLN A 132 13.93 7.11 -3.48
N ALA A 133 13.45 8.19 -4.09
CA ALA A 133 13.34 8.27 -5.55
C ALA A 133 14.74 8.13 -6.19
N VAL A 134 14.85 7.22 -7.16
CA VAL A 134 16.07 7.09 -7.97
C VAL A 134 16.14 8.32 -8.88
N LYS A 135 17.20 9.11 -8.77
CA LYS A 135 17.46 10.17 -9.75
C LYS A 135 17.75 9.51 -11.10
N LEU A 136 16.90 9.75 -12.09
CA LEU A 136 17.23 9.46 -13.48
C LEU A 136 18.39 10.38 -13.87
N GLU A 137 19.61 9.86 -13.83
CA GLU A 137 20.72 10.51 -14.52
C GLU A 137 20.44 10.37 -16.02
N LEU A 138 20.02 11.48 -16.64
CA LEU A 138 19.92 11.61 -18.10
C LEU A 138 21.30 11.27 -18.68
N ARG A 139 21.43 10.09 -19.28
CA ARG A 139 22.55 9.71 -20.13
C ARG A 139 22.35 10.23 -21.54
#